data_AF-A0A4U9TET8-F1
#
_entry.id   AF-A0A4U9TET8-F1
#
_cell.length_a   1.000
_cell.length_b   1.000
_cell.length_c   1.000
_cell.angle_alpha   90.00
_cell.angle_beta   90.00
_cell.angle_gamma   90.00
#
_symmetry.space_group_name_H-M   'P 1'
#
loop_
_entity.id
_entity.type
_entity.pdbx_description
1 polymer ?
#
loop_
_entity_poly.entity_id
_entity_poly.type
_entity_poly.pdbx_seq_one_letter_code
_entity_poly.pdbx_strand_id
1 'polypeptide(L)'
;MCHCHKLGEGGVDGRVSSLGVGDQVGPINAPTVFNAAFNMAQFWDGRAADLQAQAGGPPMNPIEMASESWDEIIAKLDQDALLKADFRRVYANGVTGDNITDAIAEFEKTLITPDSPFDRYLKGDSDALTAQQKHGYQLFQQNKCGTCHTGSTLGASPMRSWG
;
A
#
# COMPACT_ATOMS: atom_id res chain seq x y z
N MET A 1 4.37 -9.27 -16.99
CA MET A 1 3.61 -9.55 -15.76
C MET A 1 3.80 -8.35 -14.85
N CYS A 2 2.72 -7.67 -14.47
CA CYS A 2 2.79 -6.50 -13.58
C CYS A 2 2.99 -6.99 -12.14
N HIS A 3 4.10 -6.61 -11.49
CA HIS A 3 4.42 -7.00 -10.10
C HIS A 3 5.12 -5.82 -9.41
N CYS A 4 4.31 -4.84 -9.00
CA CYS A 4 4.80 -3.56 -8.48
C CYS A 4 5.04 -3.55 -6.96
N HIS A 5 4.38 -4.45 -6.21
CA HIS A 5 4.38 -4.44 -4.75
C HIS A 5 4.86 -5.79 -4.18
N LYS A 6 6.14 -6.11 -4.38
CA LYS A 6 6.69 -7.38 -3.93
C LYS A 6 6.93 -7.35 -2.41
N LEU A 7 6.24 -8.22 -1.68
CA LEU A 7 6.35 -8.27 -0.22
C LEU A 7 7.77 -8.59 0.27
N GLY A 8 8.52 -9.42 -0.47
CA GLY A 8 9.91 -9.75 -0.15
C GLY A 8 10.93 -8.63 -0.42
N GLU A 9 10.51 -7.55 -1.10
CA GLU A 9 11.36 -6.41 -1.47
C GLU A 9 10.82 -5.10 -0.86
N GLY A 10 10.25 -5.16 0.35
CA GLY A 10 9.76 -3.96 1.05
C GLY A 10 8.39 -3.47 0.56
N GLY A 11 7.62 -4.32 -0.14
CA GLY A 11 6.29 -3.96 -0.67
C GLY A 11 6.35 -3.04 -1.89
N VAL A 12 7.49 -2.98 -2.58
CA VAL A 12 7.77 -2.16 -3.76
C VAL A 12 8.47 -2.99 -4.84
N ASP A 13 8.83 -2.36 -5.97
CA ASP A 13 9.55 -2.97 -7.09
C ASP A 13 11.00 -2.48 -7.25
N GLY A 14 11.44 -1.53 -6.43
CA GLY A 14 12.78 -0.95 -6.46
C GLY A 14 13.08 -0.08 -7.68
N ARG A 15 12.06 0.40 -8.41
CA ARG A 15 12.22 1.19 -9.65
C ARG A 15 11.87 2.66 -9.45
N VAL A 16 12.42 3.53 -10.33
CA VAL A 16 11.99 4.93 -10.42
C VAL A 16 10.51 5.03 -10.81
N SER A 17 10.11 4.22 -11.80
CA SER A 17 8.72 4.04 -12.21
C SER A 17 8.45 2.57 -12.49
N SER A 18 7.23 2.13 -12.20
CA SER A 18 6.85 0.73 -12.34
C SER A 18 6.61 0.30 -13.78
N LEU A 19 6.78 -1.01 -14.03
CA LEU A 19 6.47 -1.66 -15.29
C LEU A 19 5.13 -2.40 -15.19
N GLY A 20 4.19 -2.10 -16.08
CA GLY A 20 2.93 -2.81 -16.18
C GLY A 20 2.89 -3.79 -17.35
N VAL A 21 1.68 -3.98 -17.89
CA VAL A 21 1.45 -4.90 -19.01
C VAL A 21 2.27 -4.48 -20.24
N GLY A 22 2.89 -5.47 -20.91
CA GLY A 22 3.69 -5.23 -22.11
C GLY A 22 4.93 -4.36 -21.89
N ASP A 23 5.49 -4.36 -20.66
CA ASP A 23 6.65 -3.55 -20.26
C ASP A 23 6.44 -2.03 -20.39
N GLN A 24 5.17 -1.58 -20.37
CA GLN A 24 4.83 -0.17 -20.34
C GLN A 24 5.29 0.46 -19.01
N VAL A 25 5.91 1.63 -19.10
CA VAL A 25 6.44 2.36 -17.94
C VAL A 25 5.38 3.35 -17.45
N GLY A 26 5.02 3.25 -16.17
CA GLY A 26 4.11 4.18 -15.52
C GLY A 26 4.74 5.56 -15.25
N PRO A 27 3.92 6.58 -14.97
CA PRO A 27 4.42 7.94 -14.73
C PRO A 27 4.97 8.16 -13.31
N ILE A 28 4.75 7.20 -12.40
CA ILE A 28 5.04 7.35 -10.97
C ILE A 28 5.74 6.12 -10.39
N ASN A 29 6.44 6.34 -9.27
CA ASN A 29 6.97 5.30 -8.40
C ASN A 29 5.82 4.59 -7.64
N ALA A 30 5.89 3.26 -7.54
CA ALA A 30 5.01 2.48 -6.68
C ALA A 30 5.39 2.66 -5.20
N PRO A 31 4.51 3.27 -4.36
CA PRO A 31 4.75 3.33 -2.93
C PRO A 31 4.65 1.93 -2.29
N THR A 32 5.17 1.78 -1.07
CA THR A 32 5.04 0.50 -0.36
C THR A 32 3.59 0.21 0.05
N VAL A 33 3.19 -1.05 0.00
CA VAL A 33 1.93 -1.53 0.60
C VAL A 33 2.02 -1.67 2.13
N PHE A 34 3.24 -1.72 2.70
CA PHE A 34 3.40 -1.84 4.15
C PHE A 34 2.95 -0.58 4.87
N ASN A 35 2.15 -0.74 5.92
CA ASN A 35 1.55 0.34 6.72
C ASN A 35 0.63 1.29 5.93
N ALA A 36 0.31 1.00 4.66
CA ALA A 36 -0.52 1.87 3.82
C ALA A 36 -1.96 2.02 4.36
N ALA A 37 -2.42 1.06 5.17
CA ALA A 37 -3.69 1.12 5.89
C ALA A 37 -3.80 2.29 6.88
N PHE A 38 -2.67 2.88 7.31
CA PHE A 38 -2.67 4.05 8.19
C PHE A 38 -2.62 5.39 7.43
N ASN A 39 -2.52 5.36 6.09
CA ASN A 39 -2.56 6.57 5.29
C ASN A 39 -3.97 7.18 5.33
N MET A 40 -4.05 8.50 5.36
CA MET A 40 -5.34 9.21 5.34
C MET A 40 -6.06 9.10 3.98
N ALA A 41 -5.30 8.94 2.90
CA ALA A 41 -5.77 8.69 1.55
C ALA A 41 -4.69 7.89 0.79
N GLN A 42 -5.08 7.24 -0.30
CA GLN A 42 -4.21 6.41 -1.12
C GLN A 42 -3.81 7.10 -2.42
N PHE A 43 -2.74 6.59 -3.04
CA PHE A 43 -1.98 7.22 -4.12
C PHE A 43 -1.26 8.53 -3.72
N TRP A 44 -0.28 8.93 -4.53
CA TRP A 44 0.50 10.15 -4.32
C TRP A 44 -0.32 11.44 -4.34
N ASP A 45 -1.42 11.44 -5.10
CA ASP A 45 -2.36 12.57 -5.23
C ASP A 45 -3.55 12.48 -4.26
N GLY A 46 -3.64 11.39 -3.46
CA GLY A 46 -4.73 11.17 -2.51
C GLY A 46 -6.10 10.93 -3.16
N ARG A 47 -6.17 10.55 -4.43
CA ARG A 47 -7.45 10.45 -5.15
C ARG A 47 -8.37 9.31 -4.68
N ALA A 48 -7.84 8.35 -3.92
CA ALA A 48 -8.62 7.27 -3.33
C ALA A 48 -8.69 7.44 -1.81
N ALA A 49 -9.89 7.31 -1.25
CA ALA A 49 -10.12 7.55 0.18
C ALA A 49 -9.51 6.44 1.08
N ASP A 50 -9.47 5.20 0.58
CA ASP A 50 -9.02 4.04 1.33
C ASP A 50 -8.43 2.96 0.39
N LEU A 51 -7.96 1.85 0.98
CA LEU A 51 -7.35 0.73 0.27
C LEU A 51 -8.33 0.02 -0.67
N GLN A 52 -9.61 -0.10 -0.30
CA GLN A 52 -10.60 -0.75 -1.16
C GLN A 52 -10.83 0.06 -2.44
N ALA A 53 -10.99 1.38 -2.31
CA ALA A 53 -11.09 2.29 -3.45
C ALA A 53 -9.81 2.28 -4.30
N GLN A 54 -8.63 2.18 -3.67
CA GLN A 54 -7.34 2.07 -4.36
C GLN A 54 -7.26 0.77 -5.18
N ALA A 55 -7.63 -0.38 -4.59
CA ALA A 55 -7.53 -1.69 -5.22
C ALA A 55 -8.39 -1.83 -6.48
N GLY A 56 -9.42 -1.00 -6.64
CA GLY A 56 -10.23 -0.95 -7.86
C GLY A 56 -9.57 -0.27 -9.06
N GLY A 57 -8.51 0.51 -8.85
CA GLY A 57 -7.83 1.27 -9.91
C GLY A 57 -6.89 0.43 -10.79
N PRO A 58 -5.85 -0.20 -10.21
CA PRO A 58 -4.83 -0.95 -10.96
C PRO A 58 -5.37 -2.02 -11.92
N PRO A 59 -6.40 -2.82 -11.57
CA PRO A 59 -6.95 -3.84 -12.46
C PRO A 59 -7.42 -3.29 -13.81
N MET A 60 -7.99 -2.08 -13.82
CA MET A 60 -8.56 -1.44 -15.02
C MET A 60 -7.58 -0.51 -15.73
N ASN A 61 -6.42 -0.23 -15.13
CA ASN A 61 -5.46 0.70 -15.71
C ASN A 61 -4.72 0.03 -16.89
N PRO A 62 -4.81 0.56 -18.13
CA PRO A 62 -4.26 -0.05 -19.34
C PRO A 62 -2.72 -0.12 -19.38
N ILE A 63 -2.05 0.67 -18.53
CA ILE A 63 -0.59 0.63 -18.39
C ILE A 63 -0.13 -0.15 -17.14
N GLU A 64 -1.05 -0.70 -16.35
CA GLU A 64 -0.75 -1.52 -15.17
C GLU A 64 -1.20 -2.98 -15.40
N MET A 65 -2.44 -3.34 -15.07
CA MET A 65 -2.95 -4.72 -15.21
C MET A 65 -3.86 -4.92 -16.43
N ALA A 66 -4.43 -3.84 -16.98
CA ALA A 66 -5.15 -3.79 -18.26
C ALA A 66 -6.27 -4.84 -18.45
N SER A 67 -7.12 -5.03 -17.45
CA SER A 67 -8.39 -5.74 -17.65
C SER A 67 -9.40 -4.82 -18.33
N GLU A 68 -10.24 -5.37 -19.21
CA GLU A 68 -11.28 -4.64 -19.95
C GLU A 68 -12.53 -4.40 -19.09
N SER A 69 -12.79 -5.27 -18.13
CA SER A 69 -13.95 -5.16 -17.23
C SER A 69 -13.80 -6.01 -15.97
N TRP A 70 -14.64 -5.73 -14.96
CA TRP A 70 -14.79 -6.62 -13.80
C TRP A 70 -15.34 -7.99 -14.19
N ASP A 71 -16.21 -8.07 -15.19
CA ASP A 71 -16.74 -9.34 -15.68
C ASP A 71 -15.63 -10.24 -16.22
N GLU A 72 -14.63 -9.67 -16.91
CA GLU A 72 -13.45 -10.40 -17.36
C GLU A 72 -12.64 -10.97 -16.19
N ILE A 73 -12.40 -10.16 -15.16
CA ILE A 73 -11.67 -10.59 -13.95
C ILE A 73 -12.45 -11.69 -13.24
N ILE A 74 -13.74 -11.48 -13.01
CA ILE A 74 -14.62 -12.43 -12.33
C ILE A 74 -14.67 -13.75 -13.11
N ALA A 75 -14.81 -13.71 -14.44
CA ALA A 75 -14.84 -14.91 -15.28
C ALA A 75 -13.54 -15.74 -15.19
N LYS A 76 -12.38 -15.08 -15.03
CA LYS A 76 -11.08 -15.73 -14.79
C LYS A 76 -11.02 -16.36 -13.40
N LEU A 77 -11.39 -15.61 -12.35
CA LEU A 77 -11.38 -16.10 -10.97
C LEU A 77 -12.39 -17.22 -10.73
N ASP A 78 -13.52 -17.21 -11.45
CA ASP A 78 -14.56 -18.23 -11.36
C ASP A 78 -14.13 -19.62 -11.89
N GLN A 79 -13.03 -19.69 -12.64
CA GLN A 79 -12.42 -20.96 -13.06
C GLN A 79 -11.69 -21.67 -11.91
N ASP A 80 -11.36 -20.94 -10.84
CA ASP A 80 -10.75 -21.52 -9.64
C ASP A 80 -11.85 -21.93 -8.64
N ALA A 81 -12.15 -23.23 -8.61
CA ALA A 81 -13.18 -23.78 -7.74
C ALA A 81 -12.89 -23.58 -6.24
N LEU A 82 -11.61 -23.55 -5.84
CA LEU A 82 -11.22 -23.35 -4.44
C LEU A 82 -11.42 -21.89 -4.06
N LEU A 83 -10.91 -20.96 -4.87
CA LEU A 83 -11.10 -19.52 -4.64
C LEU A 83 -12.58 -19.15 -4.58
N LYS A 84 -13.39 -19.68 -5.51
CA LYS A 84 -14.84 -19.45 -5.53
C LYS A 84 -15.53 -19.97 -4.26
N ALA A 85 -15.11 -21.13 -3.75
CA ALA A 85 -15.64 -21.66 -2.50
C ALA A 85 -15.23 -20.80 -1.30
N ASP A 86 -13.99 -20.32 -1.26
CA ASP A 86 -13.49 -19.42 -0.22
C ASP A 86 -14.24 -18.07 -0.23
N PHE A 87 -14.45 -17.47 -1.40
CA PHE A 87 -15.25 -16.24 -1.51
C PHE A 87 -16.68 -16.45 -1.01
N ARG A 88 -17.34 -17.57 -1.36
CA ARG A 88 -18.70 -17.86 -0.88
C ARG A 88 -18.78 -18.11 0.62
N ARG A 89 -17.68 -18.52 1.26
CA ARG A 89 -17.60 -18.72 2.71
C ARG A 89 -17.54 -17.39 3.46
N VAL A 90 -16.91 -16.37 2.87
CA VAL A 90 -16.72 -15.06 3.50
C VAL A 90 -17.80 -14.05 3.06
N TYR A 91 -18.18 -14.09 1.78
CA TYR A 91 -19.08 -13.15 1.13
C TYR A 91 -20.32 -13.86 0.55
N ALA A 92 -21.51 -13.46 1.01
CA ALA A 92 -22.77 -14.08 0.58
C ALA A 92 -23.00 -14.01 -0.94
N ASN A 93 -22.56 -12.93 -1.58
CA ASN A 93 -22.70 -12.70 -3.02
C ASN A 93 -21.54 -13.29 -3.86
N GLY A 94 -20.58 -13.98 -3.22
CA GLY A 94 -19.46 -14.63 -3.90
C GLY A 94 -18.44 -13.65 -4.50
N VAL A 95 -17.90 -13.99 -5.68
CA VAL A 95 -16.87 -13.19 -6.36
C VAL A 95 -17.54 -12.02 -7.08
N THR A 96 -17.33 -10.80 -6.59
CA THR A 96 -17.77 -9.54 -7.22
C THR A 96 -16.62 -8.54 -7.20
N GLY A 97 -16.67 -7.48 -8.01
CA GLY A 97 -15.64 -6.43 -7.98
C GLY A 97 -15.46 -5.84 -6.58
N ASP A 98 -16.56 -5.52 -5.91
CA ASP A 98 -16.55 -5.00 -4.53
C ASP A 98 -15.92 -5.98 -3.53
N ASN A 99 -16.24 -7.27 -3.62
CA ASN A 99 -15.67 -8.27 -2.70
C ASN A 99 -14.20 -8.56 -3.01
N ILE A 100 -13.77 -8.44 -4.27
CA ILE A 100 -12.35 -8.59 -4.65
C ILE A 100 -11.55 -7.44 -4.05
N THR A 101 -12.00 -6.20 -4.21
CA THR A 101 -11.30 -5.03 -3.67
C THR A 101 -11.32 -5.01 -2.15
N ASP A 102 -12.43 -5.44 -1.52
CA ASP A 102 -12.54 -5.59 -0.08
C ASP A 102 -11.54 -6.64 0.45
N ALA A 103 -11.50 -7.83 -0.16
CA ALA A 103 -10.58 -8.90 0.24
C ALA A 103 -9.11 -8.47 0.14
N ILE A 104 -8.75 -7.72 -0.91
CA ILE A 104 -7.40 -7.13 -1.06
C ILE A 104 -7.14 -6.13 0.07
N ALA A 105 -8.07 -5.21 0.32
CA ALA A 105 -7.91 -4.20 1.36
C ALA A 105 -7.78 -4.83 2.77
N GLU A 106 -8.55 -5.89 3.07
CA GLU A 106 -8.44 -6.63 4.33
C GLU A 106 -7.09 -7.34 4.47
N PHE A 107 -6.57 -7.93 3.38
CA PHE A 107 -5.22 -8.47 3.37
C PHE A 107 -4.17 -7.37 3.63
N GLU A 108 -4.26 -6.24 2.95
CA GLU A 108 -3.33 -5.12 3.09
C GLU A 108 -3.34 -4.50 4.49
N LYS A 109 -4.49 -4.50 5.19
CA LYS A 109 -4.57 -4.11 6.61
C LYS A 109 -3.72 -5.00 7.52
N THR A 110 -3.40 -6.22 7.12
CA THR A 110 -2.49 -7.11 7.87
C THR A 110 -1.01 -6.81 7.61
N LEU A 111 -0.69 -6.05 6.57
CA LEU A 111 0.68 -5.73 6.15
C LEU A 111 1.26 -4.57 6.99
N ILE A 112 1.19 -4.74 8.32
CA ILE A 112 1.75 -3.80 9.30
C ILE A 112 3.13 -4.30 9.71
N THR A 113 4.10 -3.39 9.83
CA THR A 113 5.47 -3.72 10.24
C THR A 113 5.81 -3.10 11.60
N PRO A 114 5.24 -3.64 12.71
CA PRO A 114 5.44 -3.06 14.03
C PRO A 114 6.83 -3.41 14.59
N ASP A 115 7.15 -2.81 15.73
CA ASP A 115 8.32 -3.11 16.55
C ASP A 115 9.65 -2.81 15.86
N SER A 116 9.64 -1.78 15.01
CA SER A 116 10.86 -1.15 14.55
C SER A 116 11.69 -0.67 15.77
N PRO A 117 13.03 -0.54 15.65
CA PRO A 117 13.84 0.07 16.71
C PRO A 117 13.31 1.45 17.13
N PHE A 118 12.74 2.20 16.18
CA PHE A 118 12.14 3.50 16.46
C PHE A 118 10.83 3.37 17.26
N ASP A 119 9.98 2.39 16.95
CA ASP A 119 8.74 2.13 17.71
C ASP A 119 9.04 1.78 19.17
N ARG A 120 10.03 0.90 19.38
CA ARG A 120 10.47 0.51 20.74
C ARG A 120 11.02 1.71 21.51
N TYR A 121 11.80 2.55 20.83
CA TYR A 121 12.30 3.79 21.41
C TYR A 121 11.18 4.73 21.84
N LEU A 122 10.15 4.92 20.99
CA LEU A 122 8.96 5.71 21.35
C LEU A 122 8.14 5.07 22.48
N LYS A 123 8.15 3.74 22.62
CA LYS A 123 7.53 2.99 23.73
C LYS A 123 8.36 3.04 25.03
N GLY A 124 9.51 3.70 25.05
CA GLY A 124 10.32 3.94 26.25
C GLY A 124 11.61 3.12 26.36
N ASP A 125 11.91 2.25 25.39
CA ASP A 125 13.20 1.55 25.33
C ASP A 125 14.29 2.51 24.82
N SER A 126 14.95 3.21 25.73
CA SER A 126 15.99 4.18 25.38
C SER A 126 17.15 3.56 24.63
N ASP A 127 17.39 2.24 24.72
CA ASP A 127 18.54 1.58 24.12
C ASP A 127 18.22 0.94 22.76
N ALA A 128 16.96 1.00 22.32
CA ALA A 128 16.55 0.52 21.00
C ALA A 128 17.23 1.27 19.83
N LEU A 129 17.65 2.53 20.05
CA LEU A 129 18.38 3.32 19.06
C LEU A 129 19.86 3.50 19.43
N THR A 130 20.72 3.40 18.42
CA THR A 130 22.13 3.76 18.55
C THR A 130 22.29 5.26 18.81
N ALA A 131 23.46 5.68 19.31
CA ALA A 131 23.77 7.10 19.50
C ALA A 131 23.62 7.93 18.21
N GLN A 132 24.02 7.35 17.07
CA GLN A 132 23.87 7.98 15.76
C GLN A 132 22.40 8.15 15.36
N GLN A 133 21.56 7.12 15.58
CA GLN A 133 20.13 7.20 15.29
C GLN A 133 19.41 8.22 16.18
N LYS A 134 19.75 8.29 17.47
CA LYS A 134 19.24 9.33 18.39
C LYS A 134 19.62 10.73 17.92
N HIS A 135 20.86 10.92 17.48
CA HIS A 135 21.31 12.19 16.92
C HIS A 135 20.53 12.54 15.63
N GLY A 136 20.32 11.57 14.73
CA GLY A 136 19.48 11.76 13.55
C GLY A 136 18.04 12.17 13.89
N TYR A 137 17.44 11.55 14.91
CA TYR A 137 16.10 11.92 15.38
C TYR A 137 16.06 13.34 16.00
N GLN A 138 17.12 13.76 16.69
CA GLN A 138 17.24 15.15 17.15
C GLN A 138 17.28 16.14 15.98
N LEU A 139 18.08 15.85 14.94
CA LEU A 139 18.15 16.68 13.74
C LEU A 139 16.80 16.73 13.02
N PHE A 140 16.09 15.60 12.91
CA PHE A 140 14.75 15.54 12.30
C PHE A 140 13.75 16.49 13.00
N GLN A 141 13.80 16.54 14.33
CA GLN A 141 12.96 17.46 15.12
C GLN A 141 13.40 18.92 14.96
N GLN A 142 14.71 19.19 15.06
CA GLN A 142 15.27 20.54 14.95
C GLN A 142 15.00 21.19 13.59
N ASN A 143 15.08 20.39 12.52
CA ASN A 143 14.80 20.82 11.15
C ASN A 143 13.29 20.79 10.82
N LYS A 144 12.43 20.59 11.81
CA LYS A 144 10.97 20.64 11.68
C LYS A 144 10.40 19.65 10.66
N CYS A 145 11.12 18.55 10.38
CA CYS A 145 10.64 17.50 9.47
C CYS A 145 9.32 16.91 9.97
N GLY A 146 9.16 16.80 11.30
CA GLY A 146 7.93 16.40 11.99
C GLY A 146 6.77 17.39 11.94
N THR A 147 6.79 18.39 11.05
CA THR A 147 5.62 19.22 10.73
C THR A 147 4.78 18.64 9.58
N CYS A 148 5.41 17.80 8.75
CA CYS A 148 4.78 17.09 7.63
C CYS A 148 4.87 15.57 7.83
N HIS A 149 5.96 15.09 8.40
CA HIS A 149 6.22 13.68 8.64
C HIS A 149 5.83 13.30 10.07
N THR A 150 4.53 13.13 10.31
CA THR A 150 3.94 13.01 11.66
C THR A 150 3.15 11.71 11.84
N GLY A 151 2.66 11.47 13.06
CA GLY A 151 1.81 10.32 13.36
C GLY A 151 2.54 8.97 13.34
N SER A 152 1.76 7.89 13.29
CA SER A 152 2.25 6.51 13.35
C SER A 152 3.08 6.09 12.14
N THR A 153 2.91 6.75 11.00
CA THR A 153 3.64 6.46 9.74
C THR A 153 4.73 7.49 9.42
N LEU A 154 4.94 8.49 10.27
CA LEU A 154 5.85 9.62 10.01
C LEU A 154 5.60 10.26 8.63
N GLY A 155 4.33 10.45 8.27
CA GLY A 155 3.91 10.90 6.94
C GLY A 155 2.43 10.66 6.68
N ALA A 156 2.03 10.77 5.41
CA ALA A 156 0.67 10.50 4.91
C ALA A 156 -0.49 11.33 5.53
N SER A 157 -0.20 12.21 6.49
CA SER A 157 -1.12 13.24 6.98
C SER A 157 -0.36 14.40 7.66
N PRO A 158 -0.68 15.67 7.35
CA PRO A 158 -1.67 16.11 6.35
C PRO A 158 -1.12 16.05 4.91
N MET A 159 -2.03 15.97 3.91
CA MET A 159 -1.68 16.18 2.51
C MET A 159 -1.18 17.61 2.30
N ARG A 160 -0.11 17.79 1.52
CA ARG A 160 0.49 19.11 1.26
C ARG A 160 0.84 19.27 -0.22
N SER A 161 0.75 20.50 -0.72
CA SER A 161 1.30 20.86 -2.02
C SER A 161 2.82 20.93 -1.93
N TRP A 162 3.50 20.38 -2.93
CA TRP A 162 4.93 20.62 -3.15
C TRP A 162 5.10 22.06 -3.67
N GLY A 163 5.97 22.84 -3.04
CA GLY A 163 6.24 24.25 -3.36
C GLY A 163 7.68 24.46 -3.80
#